data_AF-A0A7W4H163-F1
#
_entry.id   AF-A0A7W4H163-F1
#
_cell.length_a   1.000
_cell.length_b   1.000
_cell.length_c   1.000
_cell.angle_alpha   90.00
_cell.angle_beta   90.00
_cell.angle_gamma   90.00
#
_symmetry.space_group_name_H-M   'P 1'
#
loop_
_entity.id
_entity.type
_entity.pdbx_description
1 polymer ?
#
loop_
_entity_poly.entity_id
_entity_poly.type
_entity_poly.pdbx_seq_one_letter_code
_entity_poly.pdbx_strand_id
1 'polypeptide(L)'
;MESAEHAWIGDQLSLHFPATVTPAKDLPLALPLPGLPGGARLTYGQTIALAGDFFGVVGAPISTATDRRAAFTAAFASLGANWAQTLQILSIMAEEIRAIDAALAAKKDPSTAYAVLGDSLSMRWNVVTGGENVGDLPVVMGRYLQLAAENWDHFTEYAVAAYSAGHELAMEHAAAVPGESPAQAETRMQEAYALNAFADHFLTDLFSAGHLRAPRKELSEQVATPIPGMSGTMGSLLVRCMHDEDSHNGLKVSNAAGNSWVAYGDKRLLDAVSGDNRAMVVRATQASADDVWSAHLGGQHQYTALSFIPDLARVADVSTKENFSPLFHRDAASGVVQRRNDVSNRSDFSWTSDWWGWSTWAAIMAGQSSAFAPVKCYSLSSGAFLGWLGVGTNNYVVLVGEENQAHGLDWYAYGNDLYLRKNTSPAYRYIGEGVYSYADWGLWGGNYKSPVIYNPDSTLTLKGAPGRSLYLYKDNQLCWSNGETDLNFVRVELPFEDQYATF
;
A
#
# COMPACT_ATOMS: atom_id res chain seq x y z
N MET A 1 -6.23 3.84 2.39
CA MET A 1 -5.96 4.74 3.52
C MET A 1 -7.07 4.51 4.51
N GLU A 2 -6.68 4.32 5.76
CA GLU A 2 -7.49 3.71 6.80
C GLU A 2 -7.56 4.67 7.99
N SER A 3 -7.75 5.96 7.68
CA SER A 3 -7.71 7.07 8.64
C SER A 3 -8.64 6.84 9.84
N ALA A 4 -9.80 6.23 9.63
CA ALA A 4 -10.71 5.88 10.70
C ALA A 4 -10.12 4.89 11.73
N GLU A 5 -9.25 3.97 11.32
CA GLU A 5 -8.57 3.05 12.24
C GLU A 5 -7.59 3.81 13.14
N HIS A 6 -6.79 4.72 12.57
CA HIS A 6 -5.92 5.63 13.32
C HIS A 6 -6.69 6.52 14.29
N ALA A 7 -7.77 7.14 13.82
CA ALA A 7 -8.63 7.97 14.65
C ALA A 7 -9.20 7.17 15.82
N TRP A 8 -9.69 5.97 15.54
CA TRP A 8 -10.24 5.07 16.55
C TRP A 8 -9.19 4.70 17.61
N ILE A 9 -7.95 4.39 17.22
CA ILE A 9 -6.86 4.07 18.16
C ILE A 9 -6.62 5.22 19.13
N GLY A 10 -6.41 6.44 18.59
CA GLY A 10 -6.16 7.62 19.42
C GLY A 10 -7.34 7.98 20.32
N ASP A 11 -8.56 7.70 19.89
CA ASP A 11 -9.78 7.92 20.67
C ASP A 11 -9.94 6.95 21.86
N GLN A 12 -9.17 5.85 21.91
CA GLN A 12 -9.16 4.93 23.06
C GLN A 12 -8.31 5.42 24.23
N LEU A 13 -7.46 6.43 24.02
CA LEU A 13 -6.46 6.83 25.00
C LEU A 13 -7.04 7.66 26.15
N SER A 14 -6.34 7.64 27.27
CA SER A 14 -6.53 8.54 28.40
C SER A 14 -5.31 9.43 28.55
N LEU A 15 -5.52 10.75 28.51
CA LEU A 15 -4.44 11.74 28.58
C LEU A 15 -4.34 12.30 29.99
N HIS A 16 -3.12 12.35 30.51
CA HIS A 16 -2.83 12.82 31.85
C HIS A 16 -2.50 14.32 31.85
N PHE A 17 -3.10 15.03 32.80
CA PHE A 17 -2.83 16.43 33.10
C PHE A 17 -2.58 16.59 34.60
N PRO A 18 -1.96 17.70 35.06
CA PRO A 18 -1.68 17.91 36.48
C PRO A 18 -2.86 17.74 37.42
N ALA A 19 -4.09 18.02 36.97
CA ALA A 19 -5.30 17.98 37.79
C ALA A 19 -6.30 16.87 37.42
N THR A 20 -6.18 16.28 36.22
CA THR A 20 -7.22 15.41 35.65
C THR A 20 -6.63 14.35 34.73
N VAL A 21 -7.42 13.31 34.48
CA VAL A 21 -7.21 12.38 33.38
C VAL A 21 -8.42 12.52 32.47
N THR A 22 -8.18 12.78 31.19
CA THR A 22 -9.23 13.11 30.22
C THR A 22 -9.20 12.11 29.07
N PRO A 23 -10.34 11.52 28.66
CA PRO A 23 -10.40 10.71 27.44
C PRO A 23 -9.95 11.53 26.22
N ALA A 24 -9.04 10.98 25.42
CA ALA A 24 -8.43 11.70 24.29
C ALA A 24 -9.45 12.14 23.24
N LYS A 25 -10.49 11.34 22.99
CA LYS A 25 -11.60 11.65 22.08
C LYS A 25 -12.40 12.90 22.46
N ASP A 26 -12.42 13.25 23.75
CA ASP A 26 -13.21 14.34 24.29
C ASP A 26 -12.36 15.62 24.45
N LEU A 27 -11.07 15.57 24.08
CA LEU A 27 -10.12 16.65 24.29
C LEU A 27 -9.57 17.22 22.96
N PRO A 28 -10.04 18.40 22.53
CA PRO A 28 -9.41 19.14 21.45
C PRO A 28 -8.08 19.73 21.91
N LEU A 29 -6.97 19.30 21.32
CA LEU A 29 -5.61 19.71 21.67
C LEU A 29 -5.24 21.03 21.02
N ALA A 30 -4.59 21.92 21.78
CA ALA A 30 -3.85 23.05 21.24
C ALA A 30 -2.74 22.56 20.28
N LEU A 31 -2.62 23.22 19.14
CA LEU A 31 -1.59 22.94 18.14
C LEU A 31 -0.53 24.06 18.19
N PRO A 32 0.76 23.75 18.41
CA PRO A 32 1.81 24.76 18.49
C PRO A 32 2.25 25.25 17.10
N LEU A 33 1.28 25.65 16.25
CA LEU A 33 1.50 25.96 14.84
C LEU A 33 1.14 27.42 14.51
N PRO A 34 2.03 28.16 13.81
CA PRO A 34 1.76 29.53 13.42
C PRO A 34 0.68 29.59 12.33
N GLY A 35 -0.09 30.68 12.30
CA GLY A 35 -1.06 30.95 11.24
C GLY A 35 -2.40 30.22 11.37
N LEU A 36 -2.57 29.38 12.40
CA LEU A 36 -3.85 28.75 12.69
C LEU A 36 -4.89 29.77 13.21
N PRO A 37 -6.16 29.66 12.79
CA PRO A 37 -7.25 30.41 13.41
C PRO A 37 -7.35 30.12 14.92
N GLY A 38 -7.79 31.09 15.72
CA GLY A 38 -7.79 31.02 17.20
C GLY A 38 -8.59 29.87 17.84
N GLY A 39 -9.32 29.07 17.06
CA GLY A 39 -10.04 27.87 17.51
C GLY A 39 -9.64 26.58 16.80
N ALA A 40 -8.56 26.57 16.01
CA ALA A 40 -8.07 25.36 15.35
C ALA A 40 -7.57 24.35 16.39
N ARG A 41 -8.25 23.22 16.47
CA ARG A 41 -7.98 22.14 17.42
C ARG A 41 -8.26 20.81 16.75
N LEU A 42 -7.52 19.77 17.15
CA LEU A 42 -7.74 18.39 16.75
C LEU A 42 -7.73 17.53 18.00
N THR A 43 -8.50 16.45 18.03
CA THR A 43 -8.29 15.41 19.03
C THR A 43 -6.99 14.65 18.76
N TYR A 44 -6.57 13.84 19.74
CA TYR A 44 -5.42 12.95 19.56
C TYR A 44 -5.64 12.02 18.35
N GLY A 45 -6.80 11.33 18.29
CA GLY A 45 -7.16 10.45 17.18
C GLY A 45 -7.17 11.15 15.83
N GLN A 46 -7.78 12.34 15.74
CA GLN A 46 -7.74 13.13 14.50
C GLN A 46 -6.33 13.48 14.06
N THR A 47 -5.42 13.73 15.00
CA THR A 47 -4.02 14.06 14.67
C THR A 47 -3.26 12.83 14.16
N ILE A 48 -3.43 11.65 14.78
CA ILE A 48 -2.88 10.37 14.27
C ILE A 48 -3.40 10.14 12.84
N ALA A 49 -4.71 10.29 12.61
CA ALA A 49 -5.34 10.01 11.32
C ALA A 49 -4.95 10.99 10.19
N LEU A 50 -4.34 12.11 10.52
CA LEU A 50 -3.95 13.15 9.55
C LEU A 50 -2.45 13.14 9.23
N ALA A 51 -1.62 12.76 10.20
CA ALA A 51 -0.18 12.73 10.08
C ALA A 51 0.28 11.72 9.02
N GLY A 52 1.41 11.98 8.35
CA GLY A 52 2.05 11.05 7.40
C GLY A 52 1.33 10.89 6.05
N ASP A 53 0.01 10.76 6.09
CA ASP A 53 -0.87 10.47 4.96
C ASP A 53 -1.33 11.73 4.22
N PHE A 54 -1.80 12.74 4.97
CA PHE A 54 -2.29 14.00 4.41
C PHE A 54 -1.33 15.16 4.62
N PHE A 55 -0.49 15.05 5.65
CA PHE A 55 0.40 16.10 6.11
C PHE A 55 1.81 15.54 6.30
N GLY A 56 2.75 16.17 5.60
CA GLY A 56 4.13 15.76 5.47
C GLY A 56 4.84 16.65 4.44
N VAL A 57 6.12 16.40 4.22
CA VAL A 57 6.91 17.10 3.18
C VAL A 57 7.18 16.12 2.04
N VAL A 58 6.57 16.37 0.89
CA VAL A 58 6.75 15.55 -0.32
C VAL A 58 8.22 15.55 -0.74
N GLY A 59 8.79 14.37 -0.99
CA GLY A 59 10.19 14.23 -1.39
C GLY A 59 11.20 14.37 -0.25
N ALA A 60 10.74 14.44 1.02
CA ALA A 60 11.61 14.53 2.19
C ALA A 60 11.12 13.66 3.35
N PRO A 61 11.18 12.32 3.22
CA PRO A 61 10.81 11.40 4.31
C PRO A 61 11.65 11.63 5.56
N ILE A 62 11.00 11.55 6.72
CA ILE A 62 11.59 11.80 8.04
C ILE A 62 12.67 10.76 8.33
N SER A 63 12.37 9.48 8.07
CA SER A 63 13.20 8.33 8.38
C SER A 63 14.58 8.34 7.70
N THR A 64 14.67 8.93 6.51
CA THR A 64 15.91 9.03 5.72
C THR A 64 16.60 10.38 5.80
N ALA A 65 15.99 11.36 6.47
CA ALA A 65 16.60 12.68 6.63
C ALA A 65 17.86 12.62 7.50
N THR A 66 18.88 13.41 7.12
CA THR A 66 20.09 13.60 7.93
C THR A 66 19.75 14.20 9.30
N ASP A 67 18.83 15.16 9.33
CA ASP A 67 18.25 15.72 10.55
C ASP A 67 16.76 15.36 10.62
N ARG A 68 16.49 14.21 11.24
CA ARG A 68 15.13 13.68 11.38
C ARG A 68 14.22 14.58 12.22
N ARG A 69 14.78 15.32 13.18
CA ARG A 69 14.01 16.20 14.06
C ARG A 69 13.54 17.43 13.29
N ALA A 70 14.41 18.03 12.48
CA ALA A 70 14.02 19.10 11.57
C ALA A 70 12.99 18.63 10.54
N ALA A 71 13.18 17.43 9.97
CA ALA A 71 12.24 16.85 9.01
C ALA A 71 10.85 16.60 9.64
N PHE A 72 10.80 15.99 10.83
CA PHE A 72 9.56 15.79 11.58
C PHE A 72 8.87 17.12 11.88
N THR A 73 9.63 18.12 12.33
CA THR A 73 9.09 19.46 12.63
C THR A 73 8.47 20.11 11.39
N ALA A 74 9.11 19.97 10.23
CA ALA A 74 8.57 20.47 8.96
C ALA A 74 7.31 19.70 8.53
N ALA A 75 7.27 18.38 8.71
CA ALA A 75 6.09 17.56 8.45
C ALA A 75 4.92 17.97 9.35
N PHE A 76 5.15 18.10 10.66
CA PHE A 76 4.16 18.56 11.62
C PHE A 76 3.64 19.97 11.29
N ALA A 77 4.54 20.89 10.89
CA ALA A 77 4.18 22.25 10.50
C ALA A 77 3.23 22.30 9.30
N SER A 78 3.26 21.30 8.41
CA SER A 78 2.36 21.25 7.26
C SER A 78 0.88 21.15 7.64
N LEU A 79 0.57 20.62 8.83
CA LEU A 79 -0.80 20.54 9.40
C LEU A 79 -1.44 21.93 9.54
N GLY A 80 -0.62 22.96 9.79
CA GLY A 80 -1.05 24.35 9.95
C GLY A 80 -1.13 25.16 8.65
N ALA A 81 -0.64 24.61 7.53
CA ALA A 81 -0.47 25.38 6.29
C ALA A 81 -1.79 25.80 5.64
N ASN A 82 -2.83 24.97 5.72
CA ASN A 82 -4.15 25.29 5.19
C ASN A 82 -5.27 24.63 6.01
N TRP A 83 -5.72 25.34 7.05
CA TRP A 83 -6.75 24.82 7.96
C TRP A 83 -8.10 24.53 7.27
N ALA A 84 -8.49 25.30 6.26
CA ALA A 84 -9.71 25.05 5.52
C ALA A 84 -9.66 23.70 4.77
N GLN A 85 -8.50 23.37 4.20
CA GLN A 85 -8.26 22.05 3.60
C GLN A 85 -8.30 20.95 4.66
N THR A 86 -7.72 21.15 5.85
CA THR A 86 -7.81 20.19 6.97
C THR A 86 -9.27 19.85 7.30
N LEU A 87 -10.14 20.85 7.39
CA LEU A 87 -11.57 20.63 7.65
C LEU A 87 -12.28 19.86 6.53
N GLN A 88 -11.90 20.06 5.26
CA GLN A 88 -12.44 19.29 4.15
C GLN A 88 -12.00 17.82 4.20
N ILE A 89 -10.72 17.56 4.53
CA ILE A 89 -10.19 16.21 4.71
C ILE A 89 -10.96 15.49 5.82
N LEU A 90 -11.12 16.13 6.99
CA LEU A 90 -11.88 15.59 8.11
C LEU A 90 -13.36 15.34 7.76
N SER A 91 -13.97 16.19 6.92
CA SER A 91 -15.34 15.96 6.45
C SER A 91 -15.47 14.69 5.62
N ILE A 92 -14.49 14.39 4.77
CA ILE A 92 -14.46 13.15 3.97
C ILE A 92 -14.18 11.95 4.89
N MET A 93 -13.23 12.08 5.82
CA MET A 93 -12.93 11.04 6.83
C MET A 93 -14.16 10.70 7.68
N ALA A 94 -15.01 11.67 8.01
CA ALA A 94 -16.25 11.42 8.72
C ALA A 94 -17.23 10.54 7.94
N GLU A 95 -17.15 10.48 6.61
CA GLU A 95 -17.93 9.53 5.79
C GLU A 95 -17.43 8.09 5.95
N GLU A 96 -16.11 7.90 5.96
CA GLU A 96 -15.47 6.62 6.26
C GLU A 96 -15.87 6.11 7.65
N ILE A 97 -15.71 6.95 8.69
CA ILE A 97 -16.06 6.62 10.07
C ILE A 97 -17.54 6.20 10.17
N ARG A 98 -18.46 6.94 9.53
CA ARG A 98 -19.89 6.58 9.53
C ARG A 98 -20.18 5.23 8.87
N ALA A 99 -19.46 4.88 7.81
CA ALA A 99 -19.63 3.59 7.14
C ALA A 99 -19.16 2.43 8.04
N ILE A 100 -18.05 2.62 8.73
CA ILE A 100 -17.49 1.67 9.70
C ILE A 100 -18.42 1.52 10.91
N ASP A 101 -18.88 2.62 11.49
CA ASP A 101 -19.83 2.61 12.61
C ASP A 101 -21.13 1.89 12.25
N ALA A 102 -21.62 2.08 11.02
CA ALA A 102 -22.79 1.38 10.52
C ALA A 102 -22.55 -0.13 10.38
N ALA A 103 -21.36 -0.56 9.92
CA ALA A 103 -21.00 -1.97 9.86
C ALA A 103 -20.93 -2.59 11.27
N LEU A 104 -20.28 -1.91 12.22
CA LEU A 104 -20.21 -2.33 13.62
C LEU A 104 -21.60 -2.43 14.25
N ALA A 105 -22.47 -1.45 14.06
CA ALA A 105 -23.85 -1.46 14.55
C ALA A 105 -24.66 -2.62 13.94
N ALA A 106 -24.38 -2.98 12.69
CA ALA A 106 -24.96 -4.13 12.01
C ALA A 106 -24.29 -5.47 12.38
N LYS A 107 -23.30 -5.48 13.29
CA LYS A 107 -22.49 -6.66 13.67
C LYS A 107 -21.81 -7.33 12.46
N LYS A 108 -21.40 -6.52 11.49
CA LYS A 108 -20.58 -6.95 10.35
C LYS A 108 -19.14 -6.51 10.59
N ASP A 109 -18.20 -7.27 10.04
CA ASP A 109 -16.80 -6.88 10.03
C ASP A 109 -16.62 -5.57 9.22
N PRO A 110 -15.97 -4.54 9.78
CA PRO A 110 -15.73 -3.27 9.09
C PRO A 110 -14.98 -3.39 7.77
N SER A 111 -14.16 -4.43 7.56
CA SER A 111 -13.56 -4.74 6.27
C SER A 111 -14.58 -4.82 5.12
N THR A 112 -15.83 -5.19 5.40
CA THR A 112 -16.91 -5.18 4.40
C THR A 112 -17.34 -3.77 3.99
N ALA A 113 -17.26 -2.78 4.88
CA ALA A 113 -17.53 -1.39 4.55
C ALA A 113 -16.38 -0.80 3.72
N TYR A 114 -15.14 -1.10 4.09
CA TYR A 114 -13.96 -0.72 3.29
C TYR A 114 -14.02 -1.26 1.86
N ALA A 115 -14.45 -2.51 1.67
CA ALA A 115 -14.62 -3.10 0.35
C ALA A 115 -15.67 -2.36 -0.51
N VAL A 116 -16.73 -1.82 0.11
CA VAL A 116 -17.76 -1.03 -0.60
C VAL A 116 -17.28 0.37 -0.92
N LEU A 117 -16.55 1.01 -0.01
CA LEU A 117 -16.00 2.36 -0.22
C LEU A 117 -14.95 2.37 -1.34
N GLY A 118 -14.15 1.31 -1.45
CA GLY A 118 -13.05 1.22 -2.41
C GLY A 118 -12.12 2.43 -2.32
N ASP A 119 -11.64 2.89 -3.48
CA ASP A 119 -10.74 4.05 -3.57
C ASP A 119 -11.48 5.39 -3.81
N SER A 120 -12.82 5.40 -3.70
CA SER A 120 -13.63 6.60 -3.97
C SER A 120 -13.31 7.78 -3.04
N LEU A 121 -12.99 7.50 -1.77
CA LEU A 121 -12.57 8.52 -0.81
C LEU A 121 -11.14 9.01 -1.10
N SER A 122 -10.24 8.10 -1.45
CA SER A 122 -8.87 8.40 -1.91
C SER A 122 -8.88 9.41 -3.06
N MET A 123 -9.77 9.22 -4.04
CA MET A 123 -9.92 10.15 -5.16
C MET A 123 -10.41 11.53 -4.74
N ARG A 124 -11.33 11.61 -3.77
CA ARG A 124 -11.80 12.91 -3.25
C ARG A 124 -10.73 13.62 -2.42
N TRP A 125 -9.95 12.87 -1.64
CA TRP A 125 -8.79 13.39 -0.92
C TRP A 125 -7.70 13.89 -1.87
N ASN A 126 -7.49 13.22 -3.00
CA ASN A 126 -6.59 13.72 -4.05
C ASN A 126 -6.98 15.13 -4.48
N VAL A 127 -8.26 15.34 -4.83
CA VAL A 127 -8.79 16.65 -5.25
C VAL A 127 -8.66 17.70 -4.15
N VAL A 128 -9.08 17.39 -2.92
CA VAL A 128 -9.00 18.33 -1.79
C VAL A 128 -7.55 18.73 -1.50
N THR A 129 -6.59 17.84 -1.74
CA THR A 129 -5.16 18.10 -1.53
C THR A 129 -4.45 18.70 -2.75
N GLY A 130 -5.21 19.18 -3.74
CA GLY A 130 -4.69 19.94 -4.89
C GLY A 130 -4.51 19.13 -6.18
N GLY A 131 -5.06 17.92 -6.23
CA GLY A 131 -5.07 17.07 -7.42
C GLY A 131 -6.30 17.28 -8.31
N GLU A 132 -6.34 16.53 -9.41
CA GLU A 132 -7.44 16.48 -10.37
C GLU A 132 -7.65 15.03 -10.83
N ASN A 133 -8.90 14.64 -11.06
CA ASN A 133 -9.26 13.30 -11.53
C ASN A 133 -10.12 13.38 -12.81
N VAL A 134 -10.05 12.36 -13.65
CA VAL A 134 -10.98 12.09 -14.76
C VAL A 134 -11.65 10.75 -14.49
N GLY A 135 -12.91 10.78 -14.03
CA GLY A 135 -13.54 9.59 -13.45
C GLY A 135 -12.78 9.16 -12.21
N ASP A 136 -12.46 7.88 -12.13
CA ASP A 136 -11.67 7.27 -11.03
C ASP A 136 -10.17 7.21 -11.34
N LEU A 137 -9.68 8.05 -12.27
CA LEU A 137 -8.26 8.13 -12.61
C LEU A 137 -7.69 9.49 -12.19
N PRO A 138 -6.68 9.53 -11.32
CA PRO A 138 -6.02 10.78 -10.98
C PRO A 138 -5.15 11.23 -12.17
N VAL A 139 -5.37 12.45 -12.66
CA VAL A 139 -4.59 13.07 -13.76
C VAL A 139 -3.61 14.13 -13.26
N VAL A 140 -3.91 14.74 -12.12
CA VAL A 140 -2.98 15.57 -11.34
C VAL A 140 -2.98 15.04 -9.92
N MET A 141 -1.79 14.82 -9.38
CA MET A 141 -1.62 14.28 -8.03
C MET A 141 -1.58 15.42 -7.03
N GLY A 142 -2.54 15.45 -6.13
CA GLY A 142 -2.52 16.27 -4.93
C GLY A 142 -1.53 15.74 -3.91
N ARG A 143 -1.33 16.51 -2.82
CA ARG A 143 -0.35 16.16 -1.78
C ARG A 143 -0.58 14.77 -1.21
N TYR A 144 -1.83 14.32 -1.06
CA TYR A 144 -2.16 12.99 -0.55
C TYR A 144 -1.50 11.88 -1.39
N LEU A 145 -1.75 11.83 -2.70
CA LEU A 145 -1.18 10.80 -3.56
C LEU A 145 0.33 10.94 -3.74
N GLN A 146 0.85 12.17 -3.67
CA GLN A 146 2.29 12.42 -3.69
C GLN A 146 3.00 11.85 -2.44
N LEU A 147 2.41 12.01 -1.25
CA LEU A 147 2.95 11.42 -0.03
C LEU A 147 2.89 9.89 -0.08
N ALA A 148 1.74 9.32 -0.47
CA ALA A 148 1.56 7.87 -0.61
C ALA A 148 2.54 7.22 -1.61
N ALA A 149 2.98 7.97 -2.63
CA ALA A 149 3.92 7.46 -3.64
C ALA A 149 5.32 7.14 -3.08
N GLU A 150 5.75 7.82 -2.01
CA GLU A 150 7.04 7.63 -1.36
C GLU A 150 6.89 6.93 0.00
N ASN A 151 6.13 7.52 0.93
CA ASN A 151 5.74 7.03 2.27
C ASN A 151 6.63 5.99 2.99
N TRP A 152 7.96 6.08 2.90
CA TRP A 152 8.87 5.15 3.59
C TRP A 152 8.67 5.16 5.10
N ASP A 153 8.30 6.32 5.66
CA ASP A 153 8.06 6.54 7.08
C ASP A 153 6.96 5.65 7.69
N HIS A 154 6.18 4.93 6.87
CA HIS A 154 5.12 4.02 7.31
C HIS A 154 5.62 2.59 7.56
N PHE A 155 6.79 2.23 7.04
CA PHE A 155 7.22 0.83 6.94
C PHE A 155 8.40 0.50 7.86
N THR A 156 8.39 -0.70 8.42
CA THR A 156 9.55 -1.36 9.05
C THR A 156 10.35 -0.45 10.00
N GLU A 157 11.70 -0.51 9.96
CA GLU A 157 12.57 0.35 10.76
C GLU A 157 12.45 1.84 10.43
N TYR A 158 11.91 2.20 9.26
CA TYR A 158 11.72 3.59 8.86
C TYR A 158 10.59 4.24 9.69
N ALA A 159 9.51 3.49 9.96
CA ALA A 159 8.46 3.92 10.90
C ALA A 159 8.97 4.07 12.33
N VAL A 160 9.82 3.15 12.80
CA VAL A 160 10.48 3.30 14.10
C VAL A 160 11.29 4.59 14.17
N ALA A 161 12.02 4.94 13.10
CA ALA A 161 12.81 6.16 13.04
C ALA A 161 11.94 7.43 13.01
N ALA A 162 10.84 7.42 12.25
CA ALA A 162 9.92 8.55 12.15
C ALA A 162 9.17 8.79 13.48
N TYR A 163 8.63 7.73 14.09
CA TYR A 163 8.05 7.76 15.43
C TYR A 163 9.05 8.32 16.44
N SER A 164 10.26 7.75 16.50
CA SER A 164 11.25 8.12 17.52
C SER A 164 11.64 9.60 17.44
N ALA A 165 11.75 10.15 16.23
CA ALA A 165 12.08 11.56 16.03
C ALA A 165 10.99 12.50 16.58
N GLY A 166 9.72 12.17 16.34
CA GLY A 166 8.59 12.95 16.84
C GLY A 166 8.33 12.77 18.32
N HIS A 167 8.42 11.54 18.82
CA HIS A 167 8.21 11.21 20.22
C HIS A 167 9.22 11.89 21.14
N GLU A 168 10.50 11.96 20.75
CA GLU A 168 11.53 12.71 21.47
C GLU A 168 11.18 14.20 21.56
N LEU A 169 10.74 14.81 20.45
CA LEU A 169 10.32 16.22 20.43
C LEU A 169 9.09 16.45 21.32
N ALA A 170 8.15 15.50 21.37
CA ALA A 170 6.99 15.58 22.23
C ALA A 170 7.37 15.52 23.72
N MET A 171 8.24 14.60 24.12
CA MET A 171 8.75 14.50 25.50
C MET A 171 9.52 15.76 25.93
N GLU A 172 10.38 16.28 25.06
CA GLU A 172 11.09 17.55 25.30
C GLU A 172 10.12 18.72 25.45
N HIS A 173 9.09 18.78 24.60
CA HIS A 173 8.06 19.82 24.69
C HIS A 173 7.21 19.66 25.95
N ALA A 174 7.01 18.45 26.47
CA ALA A 174 6.23 18.23 27.69
C ALA A 174 6.95 18.67 28.97
N ALA A 175 8.30 18.65 28.97
CA ALA A 175 9.13 18.90 30.13
C ALA A 175 8.73 20.16 30.90
N ALA A 176 8.72 20.07 32.23
CA ALA A 176 8.27 21.16 33.09
C ALA A 176 9.14 22.43 32.94
N VAL A 177 8.48 23.58 32.78
CA VAL A 177 9.15 24.88 32.73
C VAL A 177 8.99 25.61 34.08
N PRO A 178 10.09 25.98 34.77
CA PRO A 178 10.02 26.69 36.04
C PRO A 178 9.27 28.03 35.95
N GLY A 179 8.40 28.30 36.93
CA GLY A 179 7.67 29.57 37.04
C GLY A 179 6.44 29.68 36.14
N GLU A 180 6.08 28.61 35.44
CA GLU A 180 4.91 28.57 34.60
C GLU A 180 3.60 28.42 35.41
N SER A 181 2.54 29.11 34.96
CA SER A 181 1.19 28.94 35.53
C SER A 181 0.54 27.61 35.13
N PRO A 182 -0.42 27.09 35.92
CA PRO A 182 -1.14 25.85 35.57
C PRO A 182 -1.77 25.86 34.17
N ALA A 183 -2.32 26.99 33.72
CA ALA A 183 -2.94 27.10 32.40
C ALA A 183 -1.92 27.02 31.25
N GLN A 184 -0.72 27.57 31.45
CA GLN A 184 0.37 27.45 30.49
C GLN A 184 0.91 26.01 30.46
N ALA A 185 1.04 25.36 31.63
CA ALA A 185 1.45 23.96 31.71
C ALA A 185 0.47 23.03 31.01
N GLU A 186 -0.84 23.27 31.18
CA GLU A 186 -1.89 22.54 30.48
C GLU A 186 -1.84 22.75 28.96
N THR A 187 -1.63 23.99 28.50
CA THR A 187 -1.47 24.29 27.07
C THR A 187 -0.26 23.57 26.48
N ARG A 188 0.90 23.62 27.16
CA ARG A 188 2.10 22.92 26.72
C ARG A 188 1.88 21.40 26.66
N MET A 189 1.17 20.83 27.63
CA MET A 189 0.81 19.41 27.59
C MET A 189 -0.08 19.06 26.39
N GLN A 190 -1.06 19.90 26.06
CA GLN A 190 -1.87 19.70 24.86
C GLN A 190 -1.02 19.74 23.58
N GLU A 191 -0.09 20.69 23.49
CA GLU A 191 0.83 20.82 22.36
C GLU A 191 1.79 19.62 22.25
N ALA A 192 2.31 19.13 23.39
CA ALA A 192 3.16 17.94 23.45
C ALA A 192 2.39 16.69 23.01
N TYR A 193 1.14 16.54 23.45
CA TYR A 193 0.28 15.46 22.98
C TYR A 193 -0.06 15.57 21.49
N ALA A 194 -0.19 16.78 20.93
CA ALA A 194 -0.38 16.94 19.49
C ALA A 194 0.86 16.52 18.69
N LEU A 195 2.07 16.89 19.16
CA LEU A 195 3.32 16.39 18.57
C LEU A 195 3.41 14.86 18.66
N ASN A 196 3.06 14.30 19.82
CA ASN A 196 3.10 12.86 20.04
C ASN A 196 2.09 12.11 19.18
N ALA A 197 0.87 12.62 19.06
CA ALA A 197 -0.15 12.03 18.20
C ALA A 197 0.28 12.00 16.73
N PHE A 198 1.00 13.03 16.26
CA PHE A 198 1.57 13.02 14.92
C PHE A 198 2.68 11.96 14.77
N ALA A 199 3.48 11.73 15.81
CA ALA A 199 4.49 10.67 15.83
C ALA A 199 3.85 9.27 15.90
N ASP A 200 2.78 9.14 16.67
CA ASP A 200 2.07 7.89 16.91
C ASP A 200 1.41 7.33 15.65
N HIS A 201 1.17 8.14 14.62
CA HIS A 201 0.78 7.62 13.30
C HIS A 201 1.74 6.51 12.84
N PHE A 202 3.04 6.82 12.79
CA PHE A 202 4.07 5.86 12.40
C PHE A 202 4.21 4.71 13.41
N LEU A 203 3.92 4.93 14.69
CA LEU A 203 3.83 3.84 15.68
C LEU A 203 2.68 2.89 15.38
N THR A 204 1.52 3.42 15.00
CA THR A 204 0.32 2.62 14.74
C THR A 204 0.45 1.80 13.46
N ASP A 205 1.19 2.28 12.46
CA ASP A 205 1.53 1.50 11.25
C ASP A 205 2.28 0.22 11.60
N LEU A 206 3.14 0.25 12.64
CA LEU A 206 3.86 -0.93 13.14
C LEU A 206 2.96 -2.00 13.78
N PHE A 207 1.65 -1.82 13.78
CA PHE A 207 0.68 -2.85 14.18
C PHE A 207 -0.15 -3.36 13.01
N SER A 208 0.05 -2.84 11.80
CA SER A 208 -0.57 -3.34 10.59
C SER A 208 0.41 -4.20 9.81
N ALA A 209 0.00 -5.45 9.54
CA ALA A 209 0.88 -6.48 9.00
C ALA A 209 1.55 -6.09 7.67
N GLY A 210 0.85 -5.32 6.82
CA GLY A 210 1.38 -4.84 5.55
C GLY A 210 2.60 -3.93 5.67
N HIS A 211 2.82 -3.31 6.83
CA HIS A 211 3.94 -2.40 7.09
C HIS A 211 5.16 -3.09 7.72
N LEU A 212 5.03 -4.34 8.20
CA LEU A 212 6.04 -4.97 9.06
C LEU A 212 7.26 -5.53 8.34
N ARG A 213 7.08 -6.00 7.10
CA ARG A 213 8.15 -6.68 6.35
C ARG A 213 8.19 -6.34 4.86
N ALA A 214 7.33 -5.44 4.40
CA ALA A 214 7.33 -5.00 3.01
C ALA A 214 8.56 -4.08 2.76
N PRO A 215 9.46 -4.42 1.83
CA PRO A 215 10.67 -3.62 1.57
C PRO A 215 10.34 -2.39 0.71
N ARG A 216 9.59 -1.45 1.29
CA ARG A 216 8.93 -0.33 0.59
C ARG A 216 9.91 0.56 -0.17
N LYS A 217 10.96 1.00 0.52
CA LYS A 217 11.99 1.89 -0.03
C LYS A 217 12.77 1.18 -1.11
N GLU A 218 13.23 -0.04 -0.83
CA GLU A 218 14.05 -0.81 -1.75
C GLU A 218 13.30 -1.19 -3.01
N LEU A 219 12.01 -1.55 -2.94
CA LEU A 219 11.20 -1.78 -4.15
C LEU A 219 11.02 -0.51 -4.95
N SER A 220 10.76 0.62 -4.29
CA SER A 220 10.60 1.91 -4.97
C SER A 220 11.86 2.30 -5.75
N GLU A 221 13.03 2.05 -5.18
CA GLU A 221 14.34 2.36 -5.78
C GLU A 221 14.76 1.33 -6.85
N GLN A 222 14.56 0.04 -6.61
CA GLN A 222 15.02 -1.04 -7.50
C GLN A 222 14.04 -1.31 -8.66
N VAL A 223 12.77 -0.97 -8.50
CA VAL A 223 11.71 -1.13 -9.53
C VAL A 223 11.12 0.23 -9.87
N ALA A 224 12.00 1.17 -10.18
CA ALA A 224 11.69 2.59 -10.36
C ALA A 224 10.95 2.95 -11.66
N THR A 225 10.40 1.97 -12.39
CA THR A 225 9.64 2.22 -13.62
C THR A 225 8.45 3.12 -13.31
N PRO A 226 8.35 4.33 -13.89
CA PRO A 226 7.19 5.18 -13.70
C PRO A 226 5.94 4.51 -14.26
N ILE A 227 4.80 4.76 -13.62
CA ILE A 227 3.51 4.31 -14.12
C ILE A 227 2.87 5.49 -14.87
N PRO A 228 2.53 5.34 -16.17
CA PRO A 228 1.85 6.40 -16.91
C PRO A 228 0.57 6.83 -16.18
N GLY A 229 0.47 8.12 -15.86
CA GLY A 229 -0.71 8.70 -15.19
C GLY A 229 -0.77 8.52 -13.66
N MET A 230 0.29 8.08 -12.98
CA MET A 230 0.30 7.96 -11.51
C MET A 230 1.56 8.56 -10.88
N SER A 231 1.47 9.07 -9.65
CA SER A 231 2.67 9.35 -8.84
C SER A 231 3.20 8.06 -8.23
N GLY A 232 4.47 7.79 -8.50
CA GLY A 232 5.18 6.65 -7.92
C GLY A 232 5.76 5.73 -8.98
N THR A 233 6.22 4.58 -8.53
CA THR A 233 6.87 3.59 -9.35
C THR A 233 6.06 2.31 -9.37
N MET A 234 6.32 1.47 -10.35
CA MET A 234 5.84 0.08 -10.33
C MET A 234 6.21 -0.60 -9.00
N GLY A 235 7.37 -0.28 -8.41
CA GLY A 235 7.73 -0.71 -7.07
C GLY A 235 6.72 -0.32 -5.99
N SER A 236 6.26 0.93 -5.97
CA SER A 236 5.24 1.39 -5.00
C SER A 236 3.93 0.61 -5.09
N LEU A 237 3.50 0.34 -6.31
CA LEU A 237 2.28 -0.42 -6.57
C LEU A 237 2.40 -1.89 -6.18
N LEU A 238 3.55 -2.50 -6.46
CA LEU A 238 3.81 -3.87 -6.05
C LEU A 238 3.91 -4.00 -4.53
N VAL A 239 4.45 -3.00 -3.83
CA VAL A 239 4.42 -2.98 -2.36
C VAL A 239 2.99 -2.96 -1.85
N ARG A 240 2.09 -2.16 -2.43
CA ARG A 240 0.65 -2.18 -2.08
C ARG A 240 0.04 -3.58 -2.19
N CYS A 241 0.44 -4.37 -3.20
CA CYS A 241 -0.05 -5.75 -3.35
C CYS A 241 0.39 -6.67 -2.18
N MET A 242 1.66 -6.58 -1.77
CA MET A 242 2.15 -7.35 -0.62
C MET A 242 1.56 -6.84 0.69
N HIS A 243 1.47 -5.52 0.83
CA HIS A 243 0.85 -4.85 1.96
C HIS A 243 -0.57 -5.38 2.18
N ASP A 244 -1.40 -5.39 1.14
CA ASP A 244 -2.77 -5.87 1.23
C ASP A 244 -2.85 -7.40 1.45
N GLU A 245 -1.92 -8.18 0.87
CA GLU A 245 -1.83 -9.63 1.14
C GLU A 245 -1.52 -9.91 2.62
N ASP A 246 -0.55 -9.20 3.20
CA ASP A 246 -0.13 -9.34 4.59
C ASP A 246 -1.21 -8.84 5.55
N SER A 247 -1.78 -7.66 5.32
CA SER A 247 -2.87 -7.08 6.12
C SER A 247 -4.12 -7.96 6.12
N HIS A 248 -4.45 -8.59 4.97
CA HIS A 248 -5.60 -9.48 4.88
C HIS A 248 -5.38 -10.81 5.60
N ASN A 249 -4.26 -11.49 5.36
CA ASN A 249 -4.04 -12.85 5.87
C ASN A 249 -3.53 -12.87 7.32
N GLY A 250 -2.90 -11.77 7.74
CA GLY A 250 -2.29 -11.61 9.06
C GLY A 250 -0.95 -12.34 9.21
N LEU A 251 -0.08 -11.77 10.03
CA LEU A 251 1.24 -12.30 10.36
C LEU A 251 1.28 -12.66 11.85
N LYS A 252 1.82 -13.84 12.17
CA LYS A 252 2.22 -14.19 13.53
C LYS A 252 3.40 -13.32 13.94
N VAL A 253 3.25 -12.65 15.06
CA VAL A 253 4.22 -11.71 15.59
C VAL A 253 4.46 -11.95 17.07
N SER A 254 5.61 -11.46 17.54
CA SER A 254 5.93 -11.37 18.96
C SER A 254 6.69 -10.08 19.24
N ASN A 255 6.68 -9.60 20.48
CA ASN A 255 7.37 -8.37 20.87
C ASN A 255 8.37 -8.58 22.01
N ALA A 256 9.18 -7.54 22.29
CA ALA A 256 10.19 -7.56 23.35
C ALA A 256 9.58 -7.70 24.76
N ALA A 257 8.31 -7.30 24.94
CA ALA A 257 7.56 -7.51 26.17
C ALA A 257 7.03 -8.95 26.36
N GLY A 258 7.36 -9.89 25.47
CA GLY A 258 7.06 -11.32 25.59
C GLY A 258 5.64 -11.71 25.18
N ASN A 259 4.93 -10.84 24.45
CA ASN A 259 3.59 -11.13 23.92
C ASN A 259 3.71 -11.76 22.52
N SER A 260 2.71 -12.56 22.14
CA SER A 260 2.57 -13.12 20.79
C SER A 260 1.12 -13.09 20.35
N TRP A 261 0.87 -12.71 19.10
CA TRP A 261 -0.47 -12.61 18.51
C TRP A 261 -0.40 -12.70 16.98
N VAL A 262 -1.56 -12.61 16.31
CA VAL A 262 -1.64 -12.42 14.86
C VAL A 262 -1.94 -10.97 14.58
N ALA A 263 -0.99 -10.25 13.99
CA ALA A 263 -1.20 -8.92 13.46
C ALA A 263 -1.95 -9.05 12.14
N TYR A 264 -3.18 -8.56 12.07
CA TYR A 264 -3.81 -8.18 10.81
C TYR A 264 -3.42 -6.73 10.52
N GLY A 265 -3.89 -6.16 9.42
CA GLY A 265 -3.56 -4.77 9.12
C GLY A 265 -4.72 -3.96 8.63
N ASP A 266 -4.35 -2.94 7.88
CA ASP A 266 -5.21 -1.96 7.24
C ASP A 266 -6.52 -2.58 6.74
N LYS A 267 -7.63 -1.92 7.11
CA LYS A 267 -9.03 -2.30 6.81
C LYS A 267 -9.56 -3.44 7.67
N ARG A 268 -8.74 -4.01 8.56
CA ARG A 268 -9.10 -5.15 9.41
C ARG A 268 -8.89 -4.90 10.90
N LEU A 269 -8.35 -3.77 11.33
CA LEU A 269 -8.10 -3.50 12.75
C LEU A 269 -9.38 -3.67 13.59
N LEU A 270 -10.50 -3.19 13.04
CA LEU A 270 -11.80 -3.21 13.72
C LEU A 270 -12.63 -4.48 13.44
N ASP A 271 -12.11 -5.40 12.63
CA ASP A 271 -12.72 -6.73 12.47
C ASP A 271 -12.68 -7.50 13.79
N ALA A 272 -13.60 -8.45 13.95
CA ALA A 272 -13.66 -9.30 15.13
C ALA A 272 -12.36 -10.11 15.34
N VAL A 273 -11.74 -10.55 14.24
CA VAL A 273 -10.52 -11.38 14.28
C VAL A 273 -9.29 -10.64 14.84
N SER A 274 -9.29 -9.31 14.76
CA SER A 274 -8.13 -8.47 15.12
C SER A 274 -8.11 -8.05 16.59
N GLY A 275 -8.90 -8.70 17.45
CA GLY A 275 -9.04 -8.32 18.86
C GLY A 275 -7.72 -8.17 19.61
N ASP A 276 -6.82 -9.15 19.48
CA ASP A 276 -5.51 -9.12 20.16
C ASP A 276 -4.59 -8.04 19.57
N ASN A 277 -4.58 -7.89 18.24
CA ASN A 277 -3.80 -6.85 17.57
C ASN A 277 -4.25 -5.45 17.99
N ARG A 278 -5.58 -5.25 18.01
CA ARG A 278 -6.24 -4.02 18.43
C ARG A 278 -5.94 -3.68 19.89
N ALA A 279 -5.95 -4.67 20.78
CA ALA A 279 -5.56 -4.47 22.17
C ALA A 279 -4.08 -4.09 22.31
N MET A 280 -3.19 -4.68 21.49
CA MET A 280 -1.76 -4.39 21.55
C MET A 280 -1.43 -2.98 21.04
N VAL A 281 -2.01 -2.54 19.92
CA VAL A 281 -1.77 -1.18 19.41
C VAL A 281 -2.25 -0.12 20.40
N VAL A 282 -3.45 -0.28 20.97
CA VAL A 282 -3.95 0.66 22.01
C VAL A 282 -3.02 0.70 23.22
N ARG A 283 -2.50 -0.46 23.65
CA ARG A 283 -1.53 -0.52 24.74
C ARG A 283 -0.22 0.20 24.41
N ALA A 284 0.28 0.04 23.19
CA ALA A 284 1.52 0.70 22.74
C ALA A 284 1.33 2.22 22.65
N THR A 285 0.24 2.67 22.03
CA THR A 285 -0.08 4.09 21.89
C THR A 285 -0.37 4.75 23.25
N GLN A 286 -1.02 4.06 24.18
CA GLN A 286 -1.16 4.56 25.56
C GLN A 286 0.21 4.70 26.24
N ALA A 287 1.10 3.71 26.09
CA ALA A 287 2.46 3.81 26.65
C ALA A 287 3.25 4.99 26.07
N SER A 288 3.07 5.30 24.78
CA SER A 288 3.63 6.50 24.15
C SER A 288 3.10 7.79 24.82
N ALA A 289 1.79 7.93 25.00
CA ALA A 289 1.23 9.08 25.71
C ALA A 289 1.68 9.18 27.19
N ASP A 290 1.87 8.03 27.85
CA ASP A 290 2.35 7.96 29.23
C ASP A 290 3.82 8.38 29.36
N ASP A 291 4.67 8.09 28.36
CA ASP A 291 6.06 8.55 28.31
C ASP A 291 6.13 10.09 28.24
N VAL A 292 5.25 10.72 27.45
CA VAL A 292 5.11 12.19 27.39
C VAL A 292 4.70 12.77 28.74
N TRP A 293 3.75 12.14 29.43
CA TRP A 293 3.36 12.55 30.78
C TRP A 293 4.49 12.36 31.80
N SER A 294 5.23 11.25 31.71
CA SER A 294 6.40 11.00 32.54
C SER A 294 7.47 12.08 32.37
N ALA A 295 7.73 12.51 31.12
CA ALA A 295 8.65 13.61 30.83
C ALA A 295 8.19 14.94 31.46
N HIS A 296 6.89 15.23 31.44
CA HIS A 296 6.33 16.39 32.16
C HIS A 296 6.64 16.37 33.66
N LEU A 297 6.60 15.19 34.29
CA LEU A 297 6.92 15.00 35.70
C LEU A 297 8.44 15.01 36.00
N GLY A 298 9.29 15.24 34.99
CA GLY A 298 10.75 15.21 35.12
C GLY A 298 11.34 13.80 35.07
N GLY A 299 10.58 12.83 34.57
CA GLY A 299 11.06 11.49 34.25
C GLY A 299 12.10 11.51 33.12
N GLN A 300 12.86 10.41 33.00
CA GLN A 300 13.75 10.22 31.86
C GLN A 300 12.93 9.97 30.58
N HIS A 301 13.42 10.46 29.45
CA HIS A 301 12.85 10.16 28.14
C HIS A 301 12.93 8.65 27.89
N GLN A 302 11.79 8.07 27.51
CA GLN A 302 11.59 6.64 27.33
C GLN A 302 10.90 6.39 26.00
N TYR A 303 11.04 5.17 25.50
CA TYR A 303 10.40 4.72 24.27
C TYR A 303 9.64 3.43 24.58
N THR A 304 8.83 3.45 25.63
CA THR A 304 8.16 2.29 26.21
C THR A 304 7.28 1.60 25.17
N ALA A 305 6.63 2.37 24.30
CA ALA A 305 5.82 1.86 23.19
C ALA A 305 6.59 0.88 22.28
N LEU A 306 7.89 1.10 22.04
CA LEU A 306 8.72 0.24 21.21
C LEU A 306 8.97 -1.15 21.82
N SER A 307 8.69 -1.36 23.11
CA SER A 307 8.70 -2.71 23.69
C SER A 307 7.49 -3.56 23.27
N PHE A 308 6.43 -2.92 22.78
CA PHE A 308 5.17 -3.54 22.39
C PHE A 308 5.05 -3.81 20.88
N ILE A 309 5.86 -3.17 20.04
CA ILE A 309 5.81 -3.39 18.59
C ILE A 309 6.27 -4.82 18.23
N PRO A 310 5.78 -5.39 17.12
CA PRO A 310 6.33 -6.62 16.55
C PRO A 310 7.86 -6.58 16.37
N ASP A 311 8.51 -7.70 16.63
CA ASP A 311 9.91 -7.92 16.27
C ASP A 311 10.05 -8.00 14.74
N LEU A 312 10.41 -6.87 14.13
CA LEU A 312 10.52 -6.71 12.69
C LEU A 312 11.54 -7.69 12.07
N ALA A 313 12.64 -7.97 12.78
CA ALA A 313 13.65 -8.91 12.29
C ALA A 313 13.09 -10.34 12.25
N ARG A 314 12.34 -10.75 13.29
CA ARG A 314 11.68 -12.05 13.32
C ARG A 314 10.60 -12.17 12.24
N VAL A 315 9.79 -11.13 12.03
CA VAL A 315 8.73 -11.13 11.01
C VAL A 315 9.29 -11.21 9.59
N ALA A 316 10.46 -10.60 9.35
CA ALA A 316 11.18 -10.67 8.09
C ALA A 316 11.98 -11.99 7.88
N ASP A 317 12.22 -12.79 8.94
CA ASP A 317 12.99 -14.02 8.86
C ASP A 317 12.20 -15.17 8.22
N VAL A 318 12.40 -15.31 6.90
CA VAL A 318 11.79 -16.36 6.08
C VAL A 318 12.33 -17.77 6.37
N SER A 319 13.46 -17.91 7.08
CA SER A 319 14.08 -19.23 7.34
C SER A 319 13.26 -20.06 8.33
N THR A 320 12.54 -19.40 9.24
CA THR A 320 11.68 -20.02 10.25
C THR A 320 10.42 -20.63 9.65
N LYS A 321 9.94 -20.06 8.53
CA LYS A 321 8.65 -20.37 7.90
C LYS A 321 7.46 -20.29 8.88
N GLU A 322 7.57 -19.47 9.92
CA GLU A 322 6.51 -19.26 10.91
C GLU A 322 5.28 -18.59 10.29
N ASN A 323 5.56 -17.61 9.43
CA ASN A 323 4.61 -16.92 8.57
C ASN A 323 4.64 -17.46 7.15
N PHE A 324 3.58 -17.21 6.40
CA PHE A 324 3.57 -17.50 4.97
C PHE A 324 4.62 -16.67 4.22
N SER A 325 5.03 -17.17 3.05
CA SER A 325 6.11 -16.58 2.26
C SER A 325 5.76 -15.16 1.82
N PRO A 326 6.58 -14.14 2.13
CA PRO A 326 6.37 -12.79 1.63
C PRO A 326 6.40 -12.75 0.10
N LEU A 327 5.52 -11.94 -0.49
CA LEU A 327 5.48 -11.73 -1.93
C LEU A 327 6.78 -11.09 -2.44
N PHE A 328 7.34 -10.15 -1.68
CA PHE A 328 8.66 -9.56 -1.91
C PHE A 328 9.53 -9.69 -0.68
N HIS A 329 10.79 -10.06 -0.89
CA HIS A 329 11.76 -10.29 0.17
C HIS A 329 13.07 -9.60 -0.19
N ARG A 330 13.62 -8.80 0.73
CA ARG A 330 14.96 -8.22 0.56
C ARG A 330 15.99 -9.22 1.08
N ASP A 331 16.83 -9.73 0.18
CA ASP A 331 17.93 -10.61 0.57
C ASP A 331 18.93 -9.85 1.45
N ALA A 332 19.16 -10.33 2.67
CA ALA A 332 19.99 -9.63 3.65
C ALA A 332 21.47 -9.51 3.23
N ALA A 333 21.98 -10.44 2.43
CA ALA A 333 23.38 -10.46 2.01
C ALA A 333 23.68 -9.51 0.84
N SER A 334 22.81 -9.48 -0.16
CA SER A 334 22.98 -8.69 -1.38
C SER A 334 22.22 -7.35 -1.35
N GLY A 335 21.21 -7.22 -0.49
CA GLY A 335 20.30 -6.07 -0.46
C GLY A 335 19.31 -6.01 -1.63
N VAL A 336 19.34 -7.02 -2.52
CA VAL A 336 18.47 -7.08 -3.72
C VAL A 336 17.08 -7.56 -3.31
N VAL A 337 16.05 -6.88 -3.82
CA VAL A 337 14.67 -7.32 -3.67
C VAL A 337 14.40 -8.49 -4.59
N GLN A 338 13.92 -9.57 -4.00
CA GLN A 338 13.47 -10.76 -4.68
C GLN A 338 11.95 -10.87 -4.63
N ARG A 339 11.36 -11.48 -5.66
CA ARG A 339 9.92 -11.74 -5.77
C ARG A 339 9.65 -13.23 -5.65
N ARG A 340 8.57 -13.61 -4.95
CA ARG A 340 8.08 -14.99 -4.85
C ARG A 340 7.90 -15.59 -6.25
N ASN A 341 8.41 -16.80 -6.48
CA ASN A 341 8.42 -17.43 -7.81
C ASN A 341 7.00 -17.69 -8.34
N ASP A 342 6.14 -18.27 -7.51
CA ASP A 342 4.69 -18.33 -7.73
C ASP A 342 4.00 -17.26 -6.87
N VAL A 343 3.64 -16.14 -7.52
CA VAL A 343 3.01 -14.98 -6.85
C VAL A 343 1.60 -15.29 -6.32
N SER A 344 0.98 -16.41 -6.69
CA SER A 344 -0.32 -16.82 -6.17
C SER A 344 -0.21 -17.78 -4.98
N ASN A 345 0.94 -18.45 -4.82
CA ASN A 345 1.14 -19.47 -3.82
C ASN A 345 1.88 -18.92 -2.58
N ARG A 346 1.14 -18.58 -1.52
CA ARG A 346 1.69 -18.11 -0.24
C ARG A 346 2.58 -19.14 0.49
N SER A 347 2.60 -20.40 0.07
CA SER A 347 3.50 -21.43 0.60
C SER A 347 4.77 -21.63 -0.23
N ASP A 348 4.98 -20.85 -1.30
CA ASP A 348 6.20 -20.90 -2.09
C ASP A 348 7.31 -20.06 -1.44
N PHE A 349 8.24 -20.71 -0.74
CA PHE A 349 9.44 -20.09 -0.13
C PHE A 349 10.63 -20.12 -1.09
N SER A 350 10.38 -19.88 -2.37
CA SER A 350 11.42 -19.67 -3.37
C SER A 350 11.20 -18.32 -4.04
N TRP A 351 12.30 -17.58 -4.23
CA TRP A 351 12.27 -16.24 -4.80
C TRP A 351 13.29 -16.12 -5.92
N THR A 352 13.13 -15.06 -6.71
CA THR A 352 14.06 -14.67 -7.76
C THR A 352 14.36 -13.18 -7.71
N SER A 353 15.59 -12.81 -8.11
CA SER A 353 16.01 -11.43 -8.36
C SER A 353 15.92 -11.02 -9.84
N ASP A 354 15.70 -11.94 -10.77
CA ASP A 354 15.48 -11.63 -12.19
C ASP A 354 13.98 -11.66 -12.49
N TRP A 355 13.34 -10.50 -12.37
CA TRP A 355 11.92 -10.33 -12.59
C TRP A 355 11.64 -8.91 -13.05
N TRP A 356 10.47 -8.67 -13.64
CA TRP A 356 10.09 -7.35 -14.16
C TRP A 356 8.75 -6.88 -13.63
N GLY A 357 8.70 -5.62 -13.21
CA GLY A 357 7.59 -5.08 -12.41
C GLY A 357 6.21 -5.21 -13.06
N TRP A 358 6.06 -4.79 -14.32
CA TRP A 358 4.78 -4.89 -15.03
C TRP A 358 4.31 -6.33 -15.21
N SER A 359 5.24 -7.24 -15.45
CA SER A 359 4.91 -8.65 -15.61
C SER A 359 4.53 -9.31 -14.29
N THR A 360 5.19 -8.91 -13.19
CA THR A 360 4.80 -9.30 -11.83
C THR A 360 3.41 -8.79 -11.48
N TRP A 361 3.13 -7.51 -11.75
CA TRP A 361 1.82 -6.91 -11.57
C TRP A 361 0.76 -7.78 -12.25
N ALA A 362 0.93 -8.02 -13.56
CA ALA A 362 -0.04 -8.78 -14.38
C ALA A 362 -0.36 -10.15 -13.78
N ALA A 363 0.65 -10.85 -13.28
CA ALA A 363 0.47 -12.14 -12.63
C ALA A 363 -0.26 -12.07 -11.27
N ILE A 364 0.09 -11.10 -10.41
CA ILE A 364 -0.56 -10.95 -9.10
C ILE A 364 -2.05 -10.80 -9.29
N MET A 365 -2.42 -9.89 -10.17
CA MET A 365 -3.80 -9.49 -10.28
C MET A 365 -4.64 -10.55 -11.01
N ALA A 366 -4.04 -11.31 -11.94
CA ALA A 366 -4.72 -12.48 -12.51
C ALA A 366 -4.91 -13.61 -11.49
N GLY A 367 -3.94 -13.80 -10.59
CA GLY A 367 -4.04 -14.76 -9.49
C GLY A 367 -5.19 -14.45 -8.52
N GLN A 368 -5.63 -13.20 -8.41
CA GLN A 368 -6.79 -12.79 -7.62
C GLN A 368 -8.13 -13.18 -8.26
N SER A 369 -8.18 -13.37 -9.58
CA SER A 369 -9.39 -13.79 -10.28
C SER A 369 -9.64 -15.30 -10.13
N SER A 370 -8.60 -16.14 -10.05
CA SER A 370 -8.63 -17.63 -10.07
C SER A 370 -9.44 -18.27 -11.21
N ALA A 371 -10.19 -17.49 -11.99
CA ALA A 371 -11.03 -17.89 -13.08
C ALA A 371 -10.37 -17.49 -14.40
N PHE A 372 -10.24 -18.48 -15.28
CA PHE A 372 -9.89 -18.23 -16.67
C PHE A 372 -10.95 -17.34 -17.31
N ALA A 373 -10.58 -16.14 -17.76
CA ALA A 373 -11.52 -15.15 -18.29
C ALA A 373 -11.21 -14.78 -19.75
N PRO A 374 -12.23 -14.41 -20.56
CA PRO A 374 -12.02 -13.82 -21.88
C PRO A 374 -11.16 -12.55 -21.78
N VAL A 375 -10.27 -12.35 -22.76
CA VAL A 375 -9.35 -11.20 -22.78
C VAL A 375 -9.61 -10.35 -24.02
N LYS A 376 -9.87 -9.05 -23.81
CA LYS A 376 -10.09 -8.07 -24.88
C LYS A 376 -8.77 -7.60 -25.48
N CYS A 377 -8.80 -7.30 -26.77
CA CYS A 377 -7.68 -6.76 -27.52
C CYS A 377 -8.05 -5.45 -28.20
N TYR A 378 -7.12 -4.49 -28.18
CA TYR A 378 -7.27 -3.18 -28.81
C TYR A 378 -6.05 -2.86 -29.67
N SER A 379 -6.25 -2.02 -30.69
CA SER A 379 -5.16 -1.46 -31.46
C SER A 379 -4.39 -0.45 -30.61
N LEU A 380 -3.07 -0.58 -30.55
CA LEU A 380 -2.21 0.37 -29.85
C LEU A 380 -2.34 1.79 -30.43
N SER A 381 -2.35 1.92 -31.75
CA SER A 381 -2.30 3.22 -32.43
C SER A 381 -3.65 3.94 -32.46
N SER A 382 -4.75 3.20 -32.62
CA SER A 382 -6.08 3.80 -32.77
C SER A 382 -6.96 3.69 -31.52
N GLY A 383 -6.59 2.82 -30.55
CA GLY A 383 -7.44 2.48 -29.42
C GLY A 383 -8.69 1.67 -29.79
N ALA A 384 -8.88 1.33 -31.07
CA ALA A 384 -10.05 0.59 -31.53
C ALA A 384 -10.06 -0.83 -30.95
N PHE A 385 -11.24 -1.28 -30.50
CA PHE A 385 -11.46 -2.67 -30.11
C PHE A 385 -11.27 -3.58 -31.33
N LEU A 386 -10.40 -4.59 -31.19
CA LEU A 386 -10.06 -5.53 -32.27
C LEU A 386 -10.75 -6.89 -32.12
N GLY A 387 -11.20 -7.24 -30.91
CA GLY A 387 -11.82 -8.53 -30.61
C GLY A 387 -11.29 -9.14 -29.32
N TRP A 388 -11.56 -10.43 -29.11
CA TRP A 388 -11.16 -11.20 -27.94
C TRP A 388 -10.08 -12.22 -28.30
N LEU A 389 -9.16 -12.53 -27.37
CA LEU A 389 -8.17 -13.59 -27.59
C LEU A 389 -8.83 -14.97 -27.68
N GLY A 390 -8.54 -15.66 -28.78
CA GLY A 390 -9.07 -16.98 -29.09
C GLY A 390 -8.02 -17.94 -29.64
N VAL A 391 -8.52 -19.06 -30.15
CA VAL A 391 -7.72 -20.13 -30.74
C VAL A 391 -8.25 -20.45 -32.13
N GLY A 392 -7.38 -20.34 -33.13
CA GLY A 392 -7.64 -20.74 -34.50
C GLY A 392 -7.23 -22.19 -34.78
N THR A 393 -7.19 -22.55 -36.06
CA THR A 393 -6.69 -23.85 -36.50
C THR A 393 -5.25 -24.09 -36.05
N ASN A 394 -4.89 -25.34 -35.73
CA ASN A 394 -3.54 -25.73 -35.33
C ASN A 394 -2.98 -25.02 -34.07
N ASN A 395 -3.86 -24.46 -33.22
CA ASN A 395 -3.54 -23.72 -32.00
C ASN A 395 -3.02 -22.29 -32.19
N TYR A 396 -3.04 -21.77 -33.43
CA TYR A 396 -2.67 -20.38 -33.67
C TYR A 396 -3.52 -19.42 -32.85
N VAL A 397 -2.90 -18.35 -32.36
CA VAL A 397 -3.58 -17.30 -31.59
C VAL A 397 -4.31 -16.38 -32.56
N VAL A 398 -5.61 -16.20 -32.36
CA VAL A 398 -6.45 -15.35 -33.22
C VAL A 398 -7.29 -14.40 -32.38
N LEU A 399 -7.84 -13.37 -33.00
CA LEU A 399 -8.92 -12.57 -32.47
C LEU A 399 -10.28 -13.13 -32.91
N VAL A 400 -11.22 -13.20 -31.99
CA VAL A 400 -12.62 -13.56 -32.25
C VAL A 400 -13.54 -12.37 -31.97
N GLY A 401 -14.61 -12.25 -32.74
CA GLY A 401 -15.51 -11.08 -32.67
C GLY A 401 -16.44 -11.08 -31.45
N GLU A 402 -16.76 -12.27 -30.92
CA GLU A 402 -17.70 -12.45 -29.80
C GLU A 402 -17.01 -13.05 -28.58
N GLU A 403 -17.38 -12.59 -27.38
CA GLU A 403 -16.78 -13.01 -26.11
C GLU A 403 -16.95 -14.50 -25.83
N ASN A 404 -18.11 -15.07 -26.17
CA ASN A 404 -18.41 -16.50 -25.99
C ASN A 404 -17.58 -17.43 -26.89
N GLN A 405 -16.90 -16.90 -27.90
CA GLN A 405 -15.96 -17.62 -28.78
C GLN A 405 -14.53 -17.54 -28.24
N ALA A 406 -14.27 -16.66 -27.27
CA ALA A 406 -12.96 -16.51 -26.67
C ALA A 406 -12.62 -17.71 -25.78
N HIS A 407 -11.33 -17.93 -25.58
CA HIS A 407 -10.89 -18.85 -24.54
C HIS A 407 -10.69 -18.10 -23.23
N GLY A 408 -11.04 -18.75 -22.13
CA GLY A 408 -10.64 -18.26 -20.81
C GLY A 408 -9.11 -18.35 -20.66
N LEU A 409 -8.50 -17.23 -20.27
CA LEU A 409 -7.07 -17.06 -20.06
C LEU A 409 -6.76 -16.67 -18.62
N ASP A 410 -5.54 -16.98 -18.17
CA ASP A 410 -4.96 -16.52 -16.93
C ASP A 410 -3.48 -16.13 -17.11
N TRP A 411 -3.01 -15.19 -16.29
CA TRP A 411 -1.59 -14.86 -16.24
C TRP A 411 -0.91 -15.73 -15.19
N TYR A 412 0.16 -16.39 -15.59
CA TYR A 412 0.91 -17.31 -14.75
C TYR A 412 2.37 -16.90 -14.69
N ALA A 413 2.86 -16.56 -13.50
CA ALA A 413 4.29 -16.33 -13.31
C ALA A 413 4.96 -17.55 -12.67
N TYR A 414 6.13 -17.91 -13.18
CA TYR A 414 6.96 -18.99 -12.66
C TYR A 414 8.43 -18.63 -12.77
N GLY A 415 9.14 -18.61 -11.64
CA GLY A 415 10.52 -18.17 -11.62
C GLY A 415 10.63 -16.71 -12.07
N ASN A 416 11.32 -16.47 -13.18
CA ASN A 416 11.59 -15.13 -13.72
C ASN A 416 10.58 -14.71 -14.79
N ASP A 417 9.68 -15.63 -15.12
CA ASP A 417 8.97 -15.61 -16.38
C ASP A 417 7.49 -15.43 -16.15
N LEU A 418 6.89 -14.53 -16.92
CA LEU A 418 5.44 -14.38 -17.04
C LEU A 418 4.97 -15.13 -18.27
N TYR A 419 3.85 -15.82 -18.14
CA TYR A 419 3.18 -16.48 -19.24
C TYR A 419 1.71 -16.10 -19.27
N LEU A 420 1.15 -15.93 -20.47
CA LEU A 420 -0.29 -15.93 -20.67
C LEU A 420 -0.71 -17.37 -20.99
N ARG A 421 -1.60 -17.93 -20.19
CA ARG A 421 -2.01 -19.32 -20.26
C ARG A 421 -3.51 -19.40 -20.54
N LYS A 422 -3.92 -20.43 -21.28
CA LYS A 422 -5.31 -20.73 -21.58
C LYS A 422 -5.73 -22.05 -20.97
N ASN A 423 -7.01 -22.11 -20.59
CA ASN A 423 -7.59 -23.33 -20.07
C ASN A 423 -7.69 -24.38 -21.17
N THR A 424 -7.01 -25.52 -21.00
CA THR A 424 -7.22 -26.70 -21.84
C THR A 424 -7.11 -27.98 -21.03
N SER A 425 -8.04 -28.90 -21.27
CA SER A 425 -7.88 -30.32 -20.92
C SER A 425 -7.09 -31.01 -22.05
N PRO A 426 -6.11 -31.88 -21.75
CA PRO A 426 -5.70 -32.38 -20.43
C PRO A 426 -4.64 -31.52 -19.71
N ALA A 427 -4.11 -30.48 -20.35
CA ALA A 427 -3.09 -29.62 -19.77
C ALA A 427 -3.18 -28.19 -20.33
N TYR A 428 -2.84 -27.22 -19.49
CA TYR A 428 -2.82 -25.82 -19.88
C TYR A 428 -1.84 -25.52 -21.01
N ARG A 429 -2.20 -24.54 -21.84
CA ARG A 429 -1.36 -24.05 -22.94
C ARG A 429 -0.96 -22.60 -22.73
N TYR A 430 0.20 -22.23 -23.22
CA TYR A 430 0.85 -20.95 -22.97
C TYR A 430 1.10 -20.28 -24.32
N ILE A 431 0.86 -18.97 -24.38
CA ILE A 431 1.21 -18.23 -25.59
C ILE A 431 2.72 -18.33 -25.82
N GLY A 432 3.12 -18.37 -27.09
CA GLY A 432 4.51 -18.33 -27.46
C GLY A 432 4.69 -18.15 -28.95
N GLU A 433 5.94 -18.30 -29.39
CA GLU A 433 6.27 -18.25 -30.80
C GLU A 433 5.99 -19.58 -31.49
N GLY A 434 5.14 -19.54 -32.51
CA GLY A 434 4.90 -20.59 -33.50
C GLY A 434 5.80 -20.47 -34.74
N VAL A 435 5.52 -21.32 -35.75
CA VAL A 435 6.24 -21.29 -37.03
C VAL A 435 5.98 -19.96 -37.77
N TYR A 436 6.96 -19.44 -38.52
CA TYR A 436 6.82 -18.22 -39.32
C TYR A 436 6.37 -16.97 -38.52
N SER A 437 6.81 -16.85 -37.27
CA SER A 437 6.42 -15.76 -36.36
C SER A 437 4.94 -15.71 -35.98
N TYR A 438 4.13 -16.72 -36.33
CA TYR A 438 2.77 -16.80 -35.82
C TYR A 438 2.79 -16.92 -34.30
N ALA A 439 1.86 -16.28 -33.61
CA ALA A 439 1.63 -16.56 -32.20
C ALA A 439 0.86 -17.88 -32.08
N ASP A 440 1.28 -18.75 -31.16
CA ASP A 440 0.73 -20.10 -30.99
C ASP A 440 0.52 -20.44 -29.50
N TRP A 441 -0.40 -21.36 -29.23
CA TRP A 441 -0.68 -21.85 -27.88
C TRP A 441 0.01 -23.21 -27.61
N GLY A 442 1.21 -23.18 -27.03
CA GLY A 442 2.05 -24.36 -26.75
C GLY A 442 1.84 -25.01 -25.37
N LEU A 443 2.24 -26.27 -25.19
CA LEU A 443 2.16 -26.98 -23.90
C LEU A 443 3.36 -26.70 -22.98
N TRP A 444 3.18 -26.91 -21.67
CA TRP A 444 4.30 -26.91 -20.71
C TRP A 444 5.31 -28.01 -21.09
N GLY A 445 6.52 -27.60 -21.51
CA GLY A 445 7.60 -28.50 -21.94
C GLY A 445 7.76 -28.66 -23.46
N GLY A 446 6.95 -27.98 -24.27
CA GLY A 446 7.12 -27.91 -25.74
C GLY A 446 7.91 -26.67 -26.20
N ASN A 447 8.20 -26.60 -27.51
CA ASN A 447 9.00 -25.53 -28.13
C ASN A 447 8.23 -24.23 -28.40
N TYR A 448 6.90 -24.25 -28.32
CA TYR A 448 6.01 -23.13 -28.72
C TYR A 448 5.45 -22.35 -27.53
N LYS A 449 6.04 -22.49 -26.34
CA LYS A 449 5.76 -21.62 -25.18
C LYS A 449 6.85 -20.57 -25.10
N SER A 450 6.49 -19.34 -24.77
CA SER A 450 7.50 -18.31 -24.54
C SER A 450 7.08 -17.44 -23.37
N PRO A 451 8.01 -17.15 -22.44
CA PRO A 451 7.74 -16.10 -21.48
C PRO A 451 7.54 -14.78 -22.20
N VAL A 452 6.61 -13.98 -21.67
CA VAL A 452 6.24 -12.68 -22.22
C VAL A 452 6.55 -11.56 -21.23
N ILE A 453 6.59 -10.37 -21.78
CA ILE A 453 6.76 -9.07 -21.15
C ILE A 453 5.42 -8.37 -21.37
N TYR A 454 4.66 -8.12 -20.30
CA TYR A 454 3.48 -7.24 -20.35
C TYR A 454 3.94 -5.79 -20.22
N ASN A 455 3.80 -4.99 -21.27
CA ASN A 455 4.37 -3.65 -21.35
C ASN A 455 3.50 -2.58 -20.65
N PRO A 456 4.09 -1.43 -20.27
CA PRO A 456 3.33 -0.30 -19.71
C PRO A 456 2.19 0.18 -20.60
N ASP A 457 2.31 0.04 -21.92
CA ASP A 457 1.28 0.39 -22.90
C ASP A 457 0.25 -0.73 -23.15
N SER A 458 0.28 -1.77 -22.32
CA SER A 458 -0.56 -2.97 -22.40
C SER A 458 -0.24 -3.90 -23.58
N THR A 459 0.86 -3.71 -24.31
CA THR A 459 1.28 -4.66 -25.37
C THR A 459 2.02 -5.86 -24.79
N LEU A 460 2.10 -6.95 -25.58
CA LEU A 460 2.89 -8.14 -25.22
C LEU A 460 4.13 -8.25 -26.08
N THR A 461 5.25 -8.59 -25.45
CA THR A 461 6.53 -8.84 -26.10
C THR A 461 7.10 -10.19 -25.66
N LEU A 462 7.83 -10.88 -26.54
CA LEU A 462 8.57 -12.08 -26.14
C LEU A 462 9.74 -11.70 -25.21
N LYS A 463 9.80 -12.25 -24.00
CA LYS A 463 10.88 -11.97 -23.05
C LYS A 463 12.25 -12.34 -23.61
N GLY A 464 12.35 -13.47 -24.32
CA GLY A 464 13.59 -13.91 -24.97
C GLY A 464 13.97 -13.12 -26.23
N ALA A 465 13.07 -12.28 -26.75
CA ALA A 465 13.31 -11.43 -27.92
C ALA A 465 12.57 -10.09 -27.79
N PRO A 466 13.06 -9.14 -26.95
CA PRO A 466 12.32 -7.93 -26.57
C PRO A 466 11.95 -6.96 -27.72
N GLY A 467 12.50 -7.14 -28.92
CA GLY A 467 12.08 -6.40 -30.13
C GLY A 467 10.82 -6.96 -30.80
N ARG A 468 10.26 -8.06 -30.28
CA ARG A 468 9.18 -8.82 -30.93
C ARG A 468 7.89 -8.70 -30.13
N SER A 469 7.01 -7.84 -30.63
CA SER A 469 5.72 -7.54 -29.99
C SER A 469 4.56 -8.13 -30.78
N LEU A 470 3.50 -8.48 -30.06
CA LEU A 470 2.30 -9.06 -30.62
C LEU A 470 1.56 -8.03 -31.47
N TYR A 471 1.23 -8.38 -32.70
CA TYR A 471 0.51 -7.52 -33.63
C TYR A 471 -0.57 -8.30 -34.39
N LEU A 472 -1.57 -7.56 -34.88
CA LEU A 472 -2.62 -8.12 -35.72
C LEU A 472 -2.13 -8.25 -37.15
N TYR A 473 -2.04 -9.50 -37.62
CA TYR A 473 -1.72 -9.86 -38.99
C TYR A 473 -2.99 -10.26 -39.75
N LYS A 474 -3.24 -9.60 -40.89
CA LYS A 474 -4.46 -9.77 -41.69
C LYS A 474 -5.72 -9.55 -40.82
N ASP A 475 -6.77 -10.32 -41.08
CA ASP A 475 -8.10 -10.03 -40.55
C ASP A 475 -8.26 -10.39 -39.07
N ASN A 476 -7.58 -11.44 -38.60
CA ASN A 476 -7.75 -11.91 -37.22
C ASN A 476 -6.56 -12.70 -36.64
N GLN A 477 -5.49 -12.94 -37.40
CA GLN A 477 -4.39 -13.79 -36.95
C GLN A 477 -3.37 -12.95 -36.16
N LEU A 478 -2.88 -13.45 -35.02
CA LEU A 478 -1.82 -12.75 -34.29
C LEU A 478 -0.44 -13.33 -34.62
N CYS A 479 0.53 -12.42 -34.73
CA CYS A 479 1.93 -12.72 -35.01
C CYS A 479 2.84 -11.91 -34.07
N TRP A 480 4.07 -12.38 -33.89
CA TRP A 480 5.15 -11.65 -33.26
C TRP A 480 5.89 -10.84 -34.33
N SER A 481 6.12 -9.55 -34.10
CA SER A 481 6.96 -8.74 -34.98
C SER A 481 8.41 -9.25 -34.97
N ASN A 482 9.23 -8.81 -35.91
CA ASN A 482 10.68 -9.01 -35.99
C ASN A 482 11.44 -7.68 -35.84
N GLY A 483 10.87 -6.73 -35.10
CA GLY A 483 11.44 -5.39 -34.86
C GLY A 483 10.88 -4.30 -35.78
N GLU A 484 9.91 -4.59 -36.64
CA GLU A 484 9.17 -3.57 -37.38
C GLU A 484 8.40 -2.66 -36.42
N THR A 485 8.16 -1.40 -36.81
CA THR A 485 7.53 -0.38 -35.94
C THR A 485 6.22 0.17 -36.49
N ASP A 486 5.87 -0.13 -37.74
CA ASP A 486 4.70 0.33 -38.49
C ASP A 486 3.56 -0.69 -38.54
N LEU A 487 3.54 -1.62 -37.59
CA LEU A 487 2.53 -2.68 -37.49
C LEU A 487 1.36 -2.28 -36.57
N ASN A 488 0.21 -2.93 -36.75
CA ASN A 488 -0.94 -2.77 -35.85
C ASN A 488 -0.73 -3.59 -34.57
N PHE A 489 0.08 -3.06 -33.66
CA PHE A 489 0.35 -3.68 -32.36
C PHE A 489 -0.91 -3.83 -31.52
N VAL A 490 -0.97 -4.95 -30.79
CA VAL A 490 -2.14 -5.32 -30.00
C VAL A 490 -1.88 -5.04 -28.54
N ARG A 491 -2.74 -4.22 -27.95
CA ARG A 491 -2.91 -4.07 -26.51
C ARG A 491 -3.82 -5.18 -26.00
N VAL A 492 -3.44 -5.83 -24.93
CA VAL A 492 -4.16 -6.95 -24.31
C VAL A 492 -4.66 -6.48 -22.95
N GLU A 493 -5.98 -6.51 -22.75
CA GLU A 493 -6.57 -6.16 -21.45
C GLU A 493 -6.27 -7.27 -20.44
N LEU A 494 -6.00 -6.89 -19.20
CA LEU A 494 -5.86 -7.87 -18.15
C LEU A 494 -7.27 -8.30 -17.68
N PRO A 495 -7.53 -9.61 -17.48
CA PRO A 495 -8.85 -10.09 -17.12
C PRO A 495 -9.15 -9.83 -15.63
N PHE A 496 -9.57 -8.62 -15.29
CA PHE A 496 -10.08 -8.30 -13.95
C PHE A 496 -11.60 -8.20 -13.99
N GLU A 497 -12.25 -8.80 -12.99
CA GLU A 497 -13.53 -8.26 -12.56
C GLU A 497 -13.24 -6.93 -11.85
N ASP A 498 -14.08 -5.92 -12.13
CA ASP A 498 -14.03 -4.51 -11.68
C ASP A 498 -14.00 -4.31 -10.15
N GLN A 499 -13.68 -5.32 -9.34
CA GLN A 499 -13.81 -5.26 -7.89
C GLN A 499 -12.67 -4.48 -7.22
N TYR A 500 -11.52 -4.28 -7.88
CA TYR A 500 -10.40 -3.50 -7.34
C TYR A 500 -9.60 -2.71 -8.40
N ALA A 501 -10.10 -2.61 -9.63
CA ALA A 501 -9.43 -1.95 -10.75
C ALA A 501 -9.78 -0.45 -10.83
N THR A 502 -9.45 0.31 -9.79
CA THR A 502 -9.29 1.76 -9.91
C THR A 502 -8.14 2.21 -9.02
N PHE A 503 -7.23 2.98 -9.61
CA PHE A 503 -5.98 3.47 -9.04
C PHE A 503 -6.13 4.82 -8.36
#